data_AF-A0ABD1T5K5-F1
#
_entry.id   AF-A0ABD1T5K5-F1
#
_cell.length_a   1.000
_cell.length_b   1.000
_cell.length_c   1.000
_cell.angle_alpha   90.00
_cell.angle_beta   90.00
_cell.angle_gamma   90.00
#
_symmetry.space_group_name_H-M   'P 1'
#
loop_
_entity.id
_entity.type
_entity.pdbx_description
1 polymer ?
#
loop_
_entity_poly.entity_id
_entity_poly.type
_entity_poly.pdbx_seq_one_letter_code
_entity_poly.pdbx_strand_id
1 'polypeptide(L)'
;MARFLERIATSLSSSNQIGIPLANTELVGLEPNKKDIEEVQNAPASESLQNALTLLYRERQEVYSQICSTEDELALYEGNIEKIRDGAEVGLALQCIKSIASGHNSVFSKSDNQAEDKAFQPGEDHCESQWKRQMRLSGTSLPGNSSCQDLETMCLKNNWRLPRYFVEPSDGNFTSEVILKGKDFKFSSMSDLKTNPREARESAAARLIGELHNFCM
;
A
#
# COMPACT_ATOMS: atom_id res chain seq x y z
N MET A 1 -6.40 10.30 19.70
CA MET A 1 -6.04 8.92 20.13
C MET A 1 -7.01 8.28 21.13
N ALA A 2 -7.69 9.01 22.04
CA ALA A 2 -8.60 8.39 23.02
C ALA A 2 -9.97 7.94 22.47
N ARG A 3 -10.41 8.43 21.30
CA ARG A 3 -11.77 8.15 20.76
C ARG A 3 -11.89 6.89 19.91
N PHE A 4 -10.78 6.24 19.56
CA PHE A 4 -10.80 5.03 18.72
C PHE A 4 -11.03 3.75 19.54
N LEU A 5 -10.55 3.72 20.80
CA LEU A 5 -10.66 2.53 21.66
C LEU A 5 -12.05 2.38 22.32
N GLU A 6 -12.86 3.44 22.40
CA GLU A 6 -14.16 3.41 23.08
C GLU A 6 -15.27 2.75 22.22
N ARG A 7 -15.09 2.71 20.89
CA ARG A 7 -16.04 2.08 19.95
C ARG A 7 -15.99 0.55 19.92
N ILE A 8 -14.89 -0.07 20.37
CA ILE A 8 -14.76 -1.53 20.41
C ILE A 8 -15.44 -2.10 21.68
N ALA A 9 -15.50 -1.33 22.77
CA ALA A 9 -16.06 -1.81 24.03
C ALA A 9 -17.61 -1.84 24.07
N THR A 10 -18.29 -1.07 23.21
CA THR A 10 -19.75 -0.91 23.26
C THR A 10 -20.55 -1.89 22.40
N SER A 11 -19.92 -2.71 21.55
CA SER A 11 -20.68 -3.69 20.72
C SER A 11 -20.78 -5.11 21.30
N LEU A 12 -20.14 -5.39 22.44
CA LEU A 12 -20.12 -6.74 23.05
C LEU A 12 -21.31 -7.03 24.00
N SER A 13 -22.33 -6.17 24.08
CA SER A 13 -23.45 -6.33 25.04
C SER A 13 -24.85 -6.33 24.42
N SER A 14 -25.00 -6.82 23.18
CA SER A 14 -26.33 -7.17 22.65
C SER A 14 -26.26 -8.42 21.77
N SER A 15 -26.16 -9.57 22.44
CA SER A 15 -26.39 -10.88 21.84
C SER A 15 -27.89 -11.11 21.69
N ASN A 16 -28.38 -11.24 20.46
CA ASN A 16 -29.55 -12.06 20.13
C ASN A 16 -29.43 -12.55 18.68
N GLN A 17 -29.55 -13.86 18.55
CA GLN A 17 -29.26 -14.68 17.37
C GLN A 17 -30.32 -14.51 16.27
N ILE A 18 -29.87 -14.37 15.02
CA ILE A 18 -30.55 -14.97 13.84
C ILE A 18 -29.44 -15.49 12.92
N GLY A 19 -29.43 -16.81 12.71
CA GLY A 19 -28.42 -17.52 11.94
C GLY A 19 -28.60 -17.35 10.42
N ILE A 20 -27.48 -17.18 9.72
CA ILE A 20 -27.31 -17.43 8.29
C ILE A 20 -25.98 -18.20 8.12
N PRO A 21 -25.88 -19.17 7.20
CA PRO A 21 -24.81 -20.17 7.21
C PRO A 21 -23.44 -19.56 6.90
N LEU A 22 -22.46 -19.93 7.72
CA LEU A 22 -21.04 -19.70 7.48
C LEU A 22 -20.63 -20.50 6.23
N ALA A 23 -20.65 -19.85 5.06
CA ALA A 23 -19.92 -20.33 3.91
C ALA A 23 -18.43 -20.14 4.23
N ASN A 24 -17.72 -21.26 4.38
CA ASN A 24 -16.28 -21.33 4.56
C ASN A 24 -15.62 -20.53 3.44
N THR A 25 -15.17 -19.31 3.74
CA THR A 25 -14.26 -18.59 2.86
C THR A 25 -12.90 -19.21 3.14
N GLU A 26 -12.53 -20.20 2.34
CA GLU A 26 -11.16 -20.70 2.27
C GLU A 26 -10.24 -19.50 2.13
N LEU A 27 -9.46 -19.26 3.18
CA LEU A 27 -8.24 -18.48 3.10
C LEU A 27 -7.46 -19.12 1.95
N VAL A 28 -7.22 -18.38 0.86
CA VAL A 28 -6.38 -18.83 -0.25
C VAL A 28 -5.03 -19.18 0.36
N GLY A 29 -4.84 -20.48 0.61
CA GLY A 29 -3.57 -21.03 0.97
C GLY A 29 -2.66 -20.78 -0.22
N LEU A 30 -1.68 -19.90 -0.05
CA LEU A 30 -0.49 -19.91 -0.87
C LEU A 30 0.18 -21.26 -0.57
N GLU A 31 -0.26 -22.31 -1.26
CA GLU A 31 0.44 -23.58 -1.32
C GLU A 31 1.83 -23.25 -1.88
N PRO A 32 2.90 -23.42 -1.08
CA PRO A 32 4.24 -23.19 -1.57
C PRO A 32 4.46 -24.11 -2.77
N ASN A 33 4.87 -23.52 -3.90
CA ASN A 33 5.13 -24.29 -5.12
C ASN A 33 6.16 -25.38 -4.79
N LYS A 34 5.77 -26.66 -4.91
CA LYS A 34 6.62 -27.82 -4.58
C LYS A 34 8.02 -27.74 -5.20
N LYS A 35 8.13 -27.06 -6.34
CA LYS A 35 9.39 -26.80 -7.05
C LYS A 35 10.39 -25.98 -6.24
N ASP A 36 9.92 -25.00 -5.47
CA ASP A 36 10.77 -24.12 -4.66
C ASP A 36 11.30 -24.82 -3.40
N ILE A 37 10.61 -25.87 -2.94
CA ILE A 37 10.99 -26.67 -1.76
C ILE A 37 12.11 -27.67 -2.10
N GLU A 38 12.05 -28.29 -3.28
CA GLU A 38 13.03 -29.31 -3.71
C GLU A 38 14.41 -28.70 -4.09
N GLU A 39 14.42 -27.46 -4.58
CA GLU A 39 15.67 -26.75 -4.95
C GLU A 39 16.47 -26.31 -3.71
N VAL A 40 15.80 -26.01 -2.59
CA VAL A 40 16.43 -25.58 -1.34
C VAL A 40 17.12 -26.72 -0.59
N GLN A 41 16.69 -27.97 -0.80
CA GLN A 41 17.19 -29.15 -0.06
C GLN A 41 18.52 -29.72 -0.59
N ASN A 42 18.94 -29.37 -1.81
CA ASN A 42 20.13 -29.94 -2.47
C ASN A 42 21.32 -28.96 -2.58
N ALA A 43 21.17 -27.72 -2.11
CA ALA A 43 22.19 -26.68 -2.22
C ALA A 43 23.09 -26.61 -0.97
N PRO A 44 24.35 -26.15 -1.09
CA PRO A 44 25.19 -25.87 0.08
C PRO A 44 24.48 -24.86 1.00
N ALA A 45 24.60 -25.04 2.33
CA ALA A 45 23.81 -24.30 3.32
C ALA A 45 23.81 -22.75 3.16
N SER A 46 24.89 -22.18 2.59
CA SER A 46 24.98 -20.75 2.28
C SER A 46 24.07 -20.32 1.11
N GLU A 47 23.85 -21.18 0.13
CA GLU A 47 22.99 -20.93 -1.03
C GLU A 47 21.51 -21.10 -0.65
N SER A 48 21.18 -22.13 0.13
CA SER A 48 19.83 -22.31 0.69
C SER A 48 19.39 -21.11 1.54
N LEU A 49 20.29 -20.55 2.36
CA LEU A 49 19.98 -19.35 3.16
C LEU A 49 19.74 -18.11 2.30
N GLN A 50 20.54 -17.91 1.25
CA GLN A 50 20.39 -16.78 0.34
C GLN A 50 19.10 -16.88 -0.49
N ASN A 51 18.74 -18.09 -0.91
CA ASN A 51 17.47 -18.37 -1.60
C ASN A 51 16.27 -18.07 -0.68
N ALA A 52 16.32 -18.54 0.57
CA ALA A 52 15.28 -18.26 1.56
C ALA A 52 15.11 -16.75 1.82
N LEU A 53 16.20 -16.00 1.99
CA LEU A 53 16.15 -14.54 2.16
C LEU A 53 15.53 -13.84 0.94
N THR A 54 15.90 -14.27 -0.27
CA THR A 54 15.39 -13.70 -1.51
C THR A 54 13.89 -13.93 -1.64
N LEU A 55 13.41 -15.14 -1.35
CA LEU A 55 11.98 -15.46 -1.34
C LEU A 55 11.23 -14.64 -0.28
N LEU A 56 11.73 -14.58 0.95
CA LEU A 56 11.10 -13.81 2.02
C LEU A 56 10.99 -12.32 1.69
N TYR A 57 12.01 -11.73 1.05
CA TYR A 57 11.94 -10.33 0.63
C TYR A 57 10.95 -10.08 -0.49
N ARG A 58 10.79 -11.03 -1.43
CA ARG A 58 9.77 -10.97 -2.47
C ARG A 58 8.37 -11.02 -1.87
N GLU A 59 8.08 -12.03 -1.06
CA GLU A 59 6.76 -12.20 -0.41
C GLU A 59 6.41 -11.00 0.46
N ARG A 60 7.39 -10.50 1.24
CA ARG A 60 7.21 -9.28 2.03
C ARG A 60 6.83 -8.09 1.15
N GLN A 61 7.46 -7.93 -0.02
CA GLN A 61 7.20 -6.81 -0.92
C GLN A 61 5.81 -6.89 -1.55
N GLU A 62 5.36 -8.09 -1.90
CA GLU A 62 4.03 -8.32 -2.44
C GLU A 62 2.96 -7.97 -1.41
N VAL A 63 3.06 -8.53 -0.20
CA VAL A 63 2.14 -8.24 0.90
C VAL A 63 2.17 -6.75 1.25
N TYR A 64 3.34 -6.11 1.24
CA TYR A 64 3.47 -4.69 1.53
C TYR A 64 2.78 -3.80 0.47
N SER A 65 2.92 -4.16 -0.80
CA SER A 65 2.25 -3.46 -1.91
C SER A 65 0.74 -3.59 -1.79
N GLN A 66 0.25 -4.79 -1.43
CA GLN A 66 -1.17 -5.02 -1.16
C GLN A 66 -1.67 -4.17 0.00
N ILE A 67 -0.95 -4.15 1.13
CA ILE A 67 -1.29 -3.31 2.28
C ILE A 67 -1.45 -1.85 1.87
N CYS A 68 -0.50 -1.30 1.11
CA CYS A 68 -0.56 0.09 0.67
C CYS A 68 -1.78 0.36 -0.24
N SER A 69 -2.09 -0.57 -1.14
CA SER A 69 -3.25 -0.45 -2.03
C SER A 69 -4.56 -0.57 -1.24
N THR A 70 -4.64 -1.48 -0.28
CA THR A 70 -5.81 -1.67 0.57
C THR A 70 -6.04 -0.47 1.47
N GLU A 71 -4.98 0.15 1.99
CA GLU A 71 -5.07 1.38 2.76
C GLU A 71 -5.63 2.54 1.91
N ASP A 72 -5.14 2.70 0.69
CA ASP A 72 -5.67 3.69 -0.26
C ASP A 72 -7.16 3.42 -0.56
N GLU A 73 -7.55 2.16 -0.75
CA GLU A 73 -8.93 1.76 -0.99
C GLU A 73 -9.84 2.02 0.22
N LEU A 74 -9.36 1.71 1.42
CA LEU A 74 -10.07 1.95 2.68
C LEU A 74 -10.38 3.44 2.82
N ALA A 75 -9.40 4.31 2.60
CA ALA A 75 -9.59 5.76 2.66
C ALA A 75 -10.66 6.24 1.67
N LEU A 76 -10.72 5.67 0.46
CA LEU A 76 -11.76 6.01 -0.52
C LEU A 76 -13.16 5.64 -0.02
N TYR A 77 -13.33 4.46 0.57
CA TYR A 77 -14.60 4.08 1.17
C TYR A 77 -14.98 4.99 2.33
N GLU A 78 -14.05 5.26 3.24
CA GLU A 78 -14.29 6.14 4.38
C GLU A 78 -14.71 7.54 3.91
N GLY A 79 -14.01 8.11 2.94
CA GLY A 79 -14.36 9.41 2.37
C GLY A 79 -15.74 9.43 1.70
N ASN A 80 -16.15 8.35 1.04
CA ASN A 80 -17.49 8.25 0.46
C ASN A 80 -18.57 8.05 1.52
N ILE A 81 -18.29 7.26 2.57
CA ILE A 81 -19.18 7.08 3.71
C ILE A 81 -19.45 8.43 4.37
N GLU A 82 -18.41 9.24 4.61
CA GLU A 82 -18.55 10.58 5.16
C GLU A 82 -19.40 11.48 4.25
N LYS A 83 -19.09 11.53 2.95
CA LYS A 83 -19.87 12.32 1.98
C LYS A 83 -21.35 11.94 1.97
N ILE A 84 -21.67 10.64 1.92
CA ILE A 84 -23.05 10.15 1.91
C ILE A 84 -23.75 10.50 3.22
N ARG A 85 -23.08 10.31 4.36
CA ARG A 85 -23.62 10.68 5.69
C ARG A 85 -23.91 12.17 5.79
N ASP A 86 -23.07 13.00 5.17
CA ASP A 86 -23.18 14.46 5.21
C ASP A 86 -24.16 15.01 4.15
N GLY A 87 -24.92 14.13 3.48
CA GLY A 87 -26.02 14.51 2.59
C GLY A 87 -25.64 14.63 1.12
N ALA A 88 -24.62 13.90 0.65
CA ALA A 88 -24.29 13.83 -0.77
C ALA A 88 -25.46 13.34 -1.65
N GLU A 89 -25.35 13.61 -2.95
CA GLU A 89 -26.37 13.25 -3.93
C GLU A 89 -26.63 11.73 -3.99
N VAL A 90 -27.90 11.35 -4.18
CA VAL A 90 -28.32 9.95 -4.37
C VAL A 90 -27.54 9.26 -5.50
N GLY A 91 -27.12 10.03 -6.51
CA GLY A 91 -26.27 9.53 -7.60
C GLY A 91 -24.95 8.91 -7.12
N LEU A 92 -24.29 9.52 -6.14
CA LEU A 92 -23.06 8.98 -5.55
C LEU A 92 -23.32 7.65 -4.85
N ALA A 93 -24.39 7.55 -4.06
CA ALA A 93 -24.75 6.32 -3.36
C ALA A 93 -25.06 5.17 -4.34
N LEU A 94 -25.81 5.46 -5.41
CA LEU A 94 -26.10 4.48 -6.47
C LEU A 94 -24.83 4.03 -7.20
N GLN A 95 -23.90 4.96 -7.45
CA GLN A 95 -22.60 4.65 -8.03
C GLN A 95 -21.79 3.71 -7.12
N CYS A 96 -21.74 3.96 -5.81
CA CYS A 96 -21.08 3.08 -4.85
C CYS A 96 -21.68 1.67 -4.86
N ILE A 97 -23.02 1.54 -4.82
CA ILE A 97 -23.71 0.24 -4.87
C ILE A 97 -23.36 -0.51 -6.16
N LYS A 98 -23.38 0.18 -7.31
CA LYS A 98 -23.05 -0.43 -8.61
C LYS A 98 -21.60 -0.94 -8.63
N SER A 99 -20.66 -0.17 -8.10
CA SER A 99 -19.23 -0.51 -8.05
C SER A 99 -18.99 -1.80 -7.29
N ILE A 100 -19.55 -1.88 -6.08
CA ILE A 100 -19.48 -3.04 -5.19
C ILE A 100 -20.14 -4.25 -5.86
N ALA A 101 -21.33 -4.08 -6.44
CA ALA A 101 -22.04 -5.17 -7.12
C ALA A 101 -21.29 -5.72 -8.34
N SER A 102 -20.51 -4.89 -9.04
CA SER A 102 -19.66 -5.32 -10.16
C SER A 102 -18.32 -5.95 -9.76
N GLY A 103 -17.98 -5.99 -8.47
CA GLY A 103 -16.65 -6.43 -8.02
C GLY A 103 -15.51 -5.51 -8.47
N HIS A 104 -15.83 -4.26 -8.83
CA HIS A 104 -14.87 -3.30 -9.34
C HIS A 104 -14.68 -2.18 -8.31
N ASN A 105 -13.55 -2.23 -7.61
CA ASN A 105 -13.21 -1.24 -6.58
C ASN A 105 -12.69 0.09 -7.19
N SER A 106 -12.46 0.14 -8.51
CA SER A 106 -11.75 1.25 -9.18
C SER A 106 -12.56 2.54 -9.41
N VAL A 107 -13.76 2.67 -8.86
CA VAL A 107 -14.69 3.74 -9.28
C VAL A 107 -14.27 5.14 -8.81
N PHE A 108 -13.22 5.26 -8.02
CA PHE A 108 -12.93 6.50 -7.29
C PHE A 108 -11.81 7.37 -7.87
N SER A 109 -11.25 7.02 -9.03
CA SER A 109 -10.45 7.96 -9.81
C SER A 109 -11.39 8.92 -10.54
N LYS A 110 -11.60 10.13 -10.03
CA LYS A 110 -12.21 11.20 -10.84
C LYS A 110 -11.29 11.50 -12.02
N SER A 111 -11.60 10.99 -13.21
CA SER A 111 -11.08 11.54 -14.47
C SER A 111 -12.14 12.43 -15.09
N ASP A 112 -12.27 13.66 -14.57
CA ASP A 112 -12.76 14.75 -15.40
C ASP A 112 -11.54 15.39 -16.03
N ASN A 113 -11.19 14.93 -17.24
CA ASN A 113 -10.59 15.71 -18.33
C ASN A 113 -10.45 14.81 -19.56
N GLN A 114 -11.44 14.91 -20.45
CA GLN A 114 -11.41 14.36 -21.80
C GLN A 114 -10.76 15.40 -22.72
N ALA A 115 -9.57 15.10 -23.26
CA ALA A 115 -9.11 15.60 -24.56
C ALA A 115 -7.92 14.78 -25.10
N GLU A 116 -8.23 13.98 -26.12
CA GLU A 116 -7.45 13.72 -27.35
C GLU A 116 -6.11 12.97 -27.29
N ASP A 117 -6.21 11.68 -27.64
CA ASP A 117 -5.56 11.04 -28.79
C ASP A 117 -4.14 11.50 -29.17
N LYS A 118 -3.16 10.65 -28.88
CA LYS A 118 -2.16 10.30 -29.90
C LYS A 118 -1.52 8.94 -29.63
N ALA A 119 -1.77 8.06 -30.58
CA ALA A 119 -1.22 6.73 -30.75
C ALA A 119 0.31 6.65 -30.60
N PHE A 120 0.78 5.59 -29.95
CA PHE A 120 2.07 4.96 -30.26
C PHE A 120 1.91 3.44 -30.28
N GLN A 121 2.39 2.86 -31.38
CA GLN A 121 2.30 1.45 -31.73
C GLN A 121 3.32 0.57 -30.98
N PRO A 122 3.10 -0.77 -30.97
CA PRO A 122 3.88 -1.73 -30.20
C PRO A 122 5.18 -2.12 -30.92
N GLY A 123 6.27 -2.22 -30.16
CA GLY A 123 7.55 -2.76 -30.60
C GLY A 123 7.99 -3.90 -29.66
N GLU A 124 8.29 -5.04 -30.27
CA GLU A 124 8.51 -6.36 -29.67
C GLU A 124 9.81 -6.50 -28.85
N ASP A 125 9.75 -7.51 -27.96
CA ASP A 125 10.82 -8.38 -27.45
C ASP A 125 12.10 -7.78 -26.84
N HIS A 126 12.21 -7.92 -25.51
CA HIS A 126 13.27 -8.75 -24.93
C HIS A 126 12.94 -9.16 -23.48
N CYS A 127 12.79 -10.46 -23.28
CA CYS A 127 13.01 -11.08 -21.97
C CYS A 127 14.53 -11.14 -21.76
N GLU A 128 15.05 -10.51 -20.69
CA GLU A 128 16.39 -10.73 -20.09
C GLU A 128 16.52 -9.82 -18.85
N SER A 129 16.27 -10.31 -17.63
CA SER A 129 17.17 -10.99 -16.69
C SER A 129 18.26 -10.10 -16.04
N GLN A 130 18.35 -10.23 -14.71
CA GLN A 130 19.41 -9.76 -13.80
C GLN A 130 19.38 -8.29 -13.34
N TRP A 131 18.93 -8.13 -12.09
CA TRP A 131 19.40 -7.31 -10.94
C TRP A 131 20.87 -6.80 -10.92
N LYS A 132 21.64 -6.91 -12.01
CA LYS A 132 23.06 -6.59 -12.10
C LYS A 132 23.29 -5.29 -12.86
N ARG A 133 23.35 -4.21 -12.09
CA ARG A 133 24.57 -3.41 -11.96
C ARG A 133 24.34 -2.34 -10.91
N GLN A 134 24.52 -2.75 -9.66
CA GLN A 134 25.45 -2.09 -8.75
C GLN A 134 25.49 -0.57 -8.93
N MET A 135 24.42 0.10 -8.49
CA MET A 135 24.34 1.55 -8.54
C MET A 135 25.31 2.15 -7.53
N ARG A 136 26.47 2.53 -8.07
CA ARG A 136 27.45 3.41 -7.45
C ARG A 136 26.77 4.71 -7.00
N LEU A 137 26.85 4.96 -5.70
CA LEU A 137 27.05 6.25 -5.02
C LEU A 137 26.71 7.53 -5.83
N SER A 138 25.51 8.07 -5.65
CA SER A 138 25.25 9.51 -5.61
C SER A 138 23.83 9.77 -5.09
N GLY A 139 23.70 10.69 -4.13
CA GLY A 139 22.45 11.05 -3.44
C GLY A 139 21.47 11.83 -4.29
N THR A 140 21.00 11.21 -5.37
CA THR A 140 19.96 11.75 -6.26
C THR A 140 18.91 10.67 -6.45
N SER A 141 17.67 10.98 -6.08
CA SER A 141 16.47 10.20 -6.43
C SER A 141 16.58 9.72 -7.88
N LEU A 142 16.38 8.43 -8.10
CA LEU A 142 16.36 7.88 -9.45
C LEU A 142 15.20 8.56 -10.21
N PRO A 143 15.45 9.19 -11.37
CA PRO A 143 14.38 9.78 -12.17
C PRO A 143 13.40 8.68 -12.57
N GLY A 144 12.17 8.75 -12.02
CA GLY A 144 11.09 7.81 -12.29
C GLY A 144 10.55 7.04 -11.09
N ASN A 145 11.21 7.11 -9.92
CA ASN A 145 10.72 6.46 -8.71
C ASN A 145 9.78 7.39 -7.91
N SER A 146 8.70 6.83 -7.37
CA SER A 146 7.83 7.54 -6.42
C SER A 146 8.53 7.75 -5.08
N SER A 147 8.15 8.79 -4.33
CA SER A 147 8.72 9.04 -2.99
C SER A 147 8.49 7.87 -2.03
N CYS A 148 7.38 7.12 -2.18
CA CYS A 148 7.14 5.90 -1.43
C CYS A 148 8.21 4.82 -1.70
N GLN A 149 8.60 4.63 -2.97
CA GLN A 149 9.64 3.66 -3.37
C GLN A 149 11.03 4.11 -2.94
N ASP A 150 11.31 5.40 -2.95
CA ASP A 150 12.58 5.96 -2.47
C ASP A 150 12.73 5.73 -0.96
N LEU A 151 11.68 5.98 -0.18
CA LEU A 151 11.66 5.72 1.27
C LEU A 151 11.82 4.22 1.56
N GLU A 152 11.13 3.36 0.80
CA GLU A 152 11.27 1.92 0.90
C GLU A 152 12.72 1.48 0.63
N THR A 153 13.31 1.94 -0.47
CA THR A 153 14.69 1.65 -0.83
C THR A 153 15.66 2.07 0.26
N MET A 154 15.43 3.23 0.88
CA MET A 154 16.21 3.70 2.02
C MET A 154 16.06 2.79 3.23
N CYS A 155 14.85 2.30 3.54
CA CYS A 155 14.62 1.36 4.63
C CYS A 155 15.36 0.03 4.40
N LEU A 156 15.30 -0.50 3.17
CA LEU A 156 15.99 -1.74 2.79
C LEU A 156 17.51 -1.62 2.95
N LYS A 157 18.10 -0.52 2.45
CA LYS A 157 19.54 -0.26 2.55
C LYS A 157 20.04 -0.18 3.99
N ASN A 158 19.21 0.34 4.90
CA ASN A 158 19.56 0.51 6.31
C ASN A 158 19.08 -0.64 7.21
N ASN A 159 18.55 -1.72 6.63
CA ASN A 159 17.95 -2.85 7.37
C ASN A 159 16.84 -2.42 8.36
N TRP A 160 16.10 -1.36 8.01
CA TRP A 160 14.95 -0.91 8.76
C TRP A 160 13.69 -1.66 8.32
N ARG A 161 12.66 -1.63 9.18
CA ARG A 161 11.34 -2.11 8.79
C ARG A 161 10.74 -1.17 7.76
N LEU A 162 9.92 -1.72 6.87
CA LEU A 162 9.16 -0.92 5.90
C LEU A 162 8.27 0.09 6.63
N PRO A 163 8.10 1.30 6.06
CA PRO A 163 7.27 2.32 6.67
C PRO A 163 5.80 1.87 6.67
N ARG A 164 4.99 2.43 7.58
CA ARG A 164 3.54 2.22 7.58
C ARG A 164 2.85 3.51 7.23
N TYR A 165 1.94 3.44 6.27
CA TYR A 165 1.09 4.56 5.91
C TYR A 165 -0.28 4.36 6.53
N PHE A 166 -0.86 5.46 6.98
CA PHE A 166 -2.25 5.58 7.38
C PHE A 166 -2.83 6.67 6.49
N VAL A 167 -3.91 6.39 5.78
CA VAL A 167 -4.54 7.36 4.87
C VAL A 167 -5.95 7.62 5.34
N GLU A 168 -6.27 8.88 5.57
CA GLU A 168 -7.56 9.29 6.11
C GLU A 168 -8.19 10.36 5.20
N PRO A 169 -9.52 10.32 5.00
CA PRO A 169 -10.23 11.43 4.39
C PRO A 169 -10.19 12.67 5.30
N SER A 170 -10.06 13.84 4.70
CA SER A 170 -10.07 15.13 5.42
C SER A 170 -10.58 16.24 4.50
N ASP A 171 -11.63 16.95 4.92
CA ASP A 171 -12.21 18.08 4.18
C ASP A 171 -12.50 17.77 2.69
N GLY A 172 -13.03 16.58 2.42
CA GLY A 172 -13.36 16.11 1.07
C GLY A 172 -12.16 15.65 0.22
N ASN A 173 -10.94 15.78 0.76
CA ASN A 173 -9.66 15.33 0.22
C ASN A 173 -9.07 14.22 1.12
N PHE A 174 -7.76 13.98 1.03
CA PHE A 174 -7.05 12.95 1.78
C PHE A 174 -5.77 13.49 2.40
N THR A 175 -5.44 12.99 3.58
CA THR A 175 -4.13 13.15 4.23
C THR A 175 -3.55 11.79 4.57
N SER A 176 -2.23 11.70 4.67
CA SER A 176 -1.56 10.48 5.09
C SER A 176 -0.54 10.73 6.19
N GLU A 177 -0.54 9.88 7.22
CA GLU A 177 0.58 9.75 8.15
C GLU A 177 1.51 8.63 7.66
N VAL A 178 2.80 8.91 7.55
CA VAL A 178 3.83 7.87 7.41
C VAL A 178 4.56 7.69 8.73
N ILE A 179 4.72 6.44 9.17
CA ILE A 179 5.46 6.07 10.37
C ILE A 179 6.59 5.12 10.00
N LEU A 180 7.82 5.52 10.33
CA LEU A 180 9.01 4.69 10.19
C LEU A 180 9.55 4.32 11.58
N LYS A 181 9.68 3.02 11.85
CA LYS A 181 10.21 2.50 13.12
C LYS A 181 11.51 1.73 12.88
N GLY A 182 12.59 2.23 13.48
CA GLY A 182 13.84 1.51 13.64
C GLY A 182 13.89 0.76 14.96
N LYS A 183 15.05 0.18 15.26
CA LYS A 183 15.31 -0.46 16.55
C LYS A 183 15.27 0.54 17.72
N ASP A 184 15.89 1.70 17.50
CA ASP A 184 16.12 2.72 18.54
C ASP A 184 15.50 4.08 18.20
N PHE A 185 14.69 4.15 17.13
CA PHE A 185 14.07 5.39 16.68
C PHE A 185 12.67 5.17 16.12
N LYS A 186 11.87 6.24 16.13
CA LYS A 186 10.59 6.33 15.44
C LYS A 186 10.50 7.72 14.82
N PHE A 187 10.29 7.77 13.52
CA PHE A 187 9.95 8.99 12.80
C PHE A 187 8.52 8.91 12.29
N SER A 188 7.85 10.05 12.23
CA SER A 188 6.52 10.17 11.66
C SER A 188 6.35 11.52 10.99
N SER A 189 5.76 11.53 9.80
CA SER A 189 5.42 12.76 9.09
C SER A 189 4.00 12.66 8.54
N MET A 190 3.29 13.78 8.56
CA MET A 190 2.00 13.94 7.88
C MET A 190 2.21 14.45 6.46
N SER A 191 1.31 14.12 5.55
CA SER A 191 1.22 14.73 4.22
C SER A 191 0.53 16.08 4.26
N ASP A 192 0.57 16.77 3.13
CA ASP A 192 -0.40 17.84 2.84
C ASP A 192 -1.73 17.22 2.37
N LEU A 193 -2.79 18.04 2.30
CA LEU A 193 -4.06 17.64 1.70
C LEU A 193 -3.87 17.33 0.20
N LYS A 194 -4.33 16.15 -0.23
CA LYS A 194 -4.27 15.68 -1.62
C LYS A 194 -5.63 15.16 -2.08
N THR A 195 -5.87 15.22 -3.38
CA THR A 195 -7.15 14.78 -3.98
C THR A 195 -7.26 13.25 -4.09
N ASN A 196 -6.12 12.55 -3.99
CA ASN A 196 -6.01 11.10 -4.15
C ASN A 196 -5.23 10.49 -2.97
N PRO A 197 -5.68 9.36 -2.37
CA PRO A 197 -4.98 8.67 -1.28
C PRO A 197 -3.51 8.38 -1.57
N ARG A 198 -3.21 7.88 -2.77
CA ARG A 198 -1.84 7.55 -3.17
C ARG A 198 -0.94 8.79 -3.19
N GLU A 199 -1.45 9.93 -3.67
CA GLU A 199 -0.70 11.19 -3.65
C GLU A 199 -0.44 11.68 -2.23
N ALA A 200 -1.39 11.46 -1.31
CA ALA A 200 -1.20 11.77 0.10
C ALA A 200 -0.04 10.95 0.68
N ARG A 201 0.01 9.63 0.39
CA ARG A 201 1.13 8.77 0.80
C ARG A 201 2.46 9.22 0.22
N GLU A 202 2.50 9.51 -1.08
CA GLU A 202 3.72 9.99 -1.75
C GLU A 202 4.21 11.32 -1.14
N SER A 203 3.29 12.23 -0.82
CA SER A 203 3.61 13.48 -0.13
C SER A 203 4.12 13.27 1.30
N ALA A 204 3.51 12.37 2.08
CA ALA A 204 3.99 12.00 3.41
C ALA A 204 5.41 11.42 3.34
N ALA A 205 5.66 10.51 2.39
CA ALA A 205 6.95 9.90 2.17
C ALA A 205 8.02 10.93 1.81
N ALA A 206 7.72 11.85 0.89
CA ALA A 206 8.63 12.92 0.49
C ALA A 206 9.05 13.80 1.68
N ARG A 207 8.08 14.16 2.54
CA ARG A 207 8.36 14.94 3.75
C ARG A 207 9.25 14.19 4.72
N LEU A 208 8.94 12.92 5.00
CA LEU A 208 9.76 12.10 5.89
C LEU A 208 11.19 11.88 5.35
N ILE A 209 11.35 11.70 4.04
CA ILE A 209 12.69 11.63 3.42
C ILE A 209 13.47 12.92 3.68
N GLY A 210 12.84 14.08 3.47
CA GLY A 210 13.44 15.38 3.75
C GLY A 210 13.88 15.52 5.21
N GLU A 211 13.05 15.08 6.16
CA GLU A 211 13.40 15.06 7.58
C GLU A 211 14.60 14.16 7.86
N LEU A 212 14.61 12.92 7.34
CA LEU A 212 15.72 11.98 7.51
C LEU A 212 17.05 12.53 6.96
N HIS A 213 17.01 13.25 5.85
CA HIS A 213 18.19 13.89 5.27
C HIS A 213 18.75 15.00 6.17
N ASN A 214 17.90 15.69 6.92
CA ASN A 214 18.31 16.73 7.87
C ASN A 214 18.86 16.15 9.19
N PHE A 215 18.58 14.88 9.50
CA PHE A 215 19.11 14.19 10.70
C PHE A 215 20.40 13.41 10.44
N CYS A 216 20.66 13.02 9.19
CA CYS A 216 21.81 12.18 8.79
C CYS A 216 22.98 12.95 8.17
N MET A 217 22.91 14.29 8.08
CA MET A 217 24.02 15.19 7.73
C MET A 217 24.35 16.12 8.89
#